data_AF-A0A1A2D2E3-F1
#
_entry.id   AF-A0A1A2D2E3-F1
#
_cell.length_a   1.000
_cell.length_b   1.000
_cell.length_c   1.000
_cell.angle_alpha   90.00
_cell.angle_beta   90.00
_cell.angle_gamma   90.00
#
_symmetry.space_group_name_H-M   'P 1'
#
loop_
_entity.id
_entity.type
_entity.pdbx_description
1 polymer ?
#
loop_
_entity_poly.entity_id
_entity_poly.type
_entity_poly.pdbx_seq_one_letter_code
_entity_poly.pdbx_strand_id
1 'polypeptide(L)' 'MHTDAQLRRLARSAELKLIKYRERSRWYSQYGPYALADGYGNLVAYGLDAEDVVRELRPTG' A
#
# COMPACT_ATOMS: atom_id res chain seq x y z
N MET A 1 -0.82 -11.94 -9.93
CA MET A 1 -0.83 -10.46 -9.89
C MET A 1 -2.14 -10.00 -9.27
N HIS A 2 -2.11 -9.19 -8.21
CA HIS A 2 -3.32 -8.65 -7.58
C HIS A 2 -3.72 -7.32 -8.24
N THR A 3 -5.02 -7.10 -8.41
CA THR A 3 -5.56 -5.81 -8.87
C THR A 3 -5.56 -4.79 -7.74
N ASP A 4 -5.55 -3.49 -8.05
CA ASP A 4 -5.64 -2.42 -7.05
C ASP A 4 -6.86 -2.57 -6.13
N ALA A 5 -7.99 -3.07 -6.65
CA ALA A 5 -9.19 -3.32 -5.88
C ALA A 5 -8.99 -4.43 -4.83
N GLN A 6 -8.29 -5.51 -5.21
CA GLN A 6 -7.94 -6.58 -4.27
C GLN A 6 -6.98 -6.08 -3.18
N LEU A 7 -5.95 -5.31 -3.55
CA LEU A 7 -5.01 -4.74 -2.60
C LEU A 7 -5.69 -3.77 -1.62
N ARG A 8 -6.62 -2.92 -2.10
CA ARG A 8 -7.41 -2.03 -1.23
C ARG A 8 -8.28 -2.81 -0.24
N ARG A 9 -8.86 -3.93 -0.67
CA ARG A 9 -9.66 -4.79 0.20
C ARG A 9 -8.80 -5.42 1.30
N LEU A 10 -7.60 -5.90 0.96
CA LEU A 10 -6.64 -6.44 1.94
C LEU A 10 -6.20 -5.36 2.94
N ALA A 11 -5.88 -4.16 2.46
CA ALA A 11 -5.49 -3.06 3.35
C ALA A 11 -6.61 -2.72 4.33
N ARG A 12 -7.85 -2.65 3.83
CA ARG A 12 -9.03 -2.37 4.66
C ARG A 12 -9.28 -3.45 5.71
N SER A 13 -9.05 -4.73 5.41
CA SER A 13 -9.18 -5.80 6.41
C SER A 13 -8.11 -5.72 7.51
N ALA A 14 -7.00 -5.05 7.25
CA ALA A 14 -5.94 -4.78 8.23
C ALA A 14 -6.07 -3.40 8.89
N GLU A 15 -7.22 -2.71 8.75
CA GLU A 15 -7.44 -1.34 9.24
C GLU A 15 -6.47 -0.29 8.66
N LEU A 16 -5.89 -0.58 7.50
CA LEU A 16 -4.98 0.29 6.77
C LEU A 16 -5.60 0.82 5.47
N LYS A 17 -4.98 1.85 4.92
CA LYS A 17 -5.35 2.48 3.65
C LYS A 17 -4.24 2.32 2.63
N LEU A 18 -4.58 1.70 1.49
CA LEU A 18 -3.69 1.65 0.34
C LEU A 18 -3.67 2.98 -0.42
N ILE A 19 -2.48 3.54 -0.57
CA ILE A 19 -2.17 4.70 -1.42
C ILE A 19 -1.43 4.18 -2.65
N LYS A 20 -1.87 4.62 -3.83
CA LYS A 20 -1.20 4.36 -5.11
C LYS A 20 -0.77 5.69 -5.69
N TYR A 21 0.52 5.83 -5.97
CA TYR A 21 1.06 7.03 -6.61
C TYR A 21 1.08 6.88 -8.12
N ARG A 22 0.92 8.00 -8.83
CA ARG A 22 1.05 8.03 -10.29
C ARG A 22 2.53 8.06 -10.64
N GLU A 23 2.97 7.27 -11.62
CA GLU A 23 4.39 7.16 -12.03
C GLU A 23 5.09 8.51 -12.23
N ARG A 24 4.41 9.47 -12.86
CA ARG A 24 4.95 10.81 -13.11
C ARG A 24 4.88 11.79 -11.93
N SER A 25 4.50 11.35 -10.74
CA SER A 25 4.36 12.23 -9.57
C SER A 25 5.63 12.21 -8.72
N ARG A 26 5.95 13.34 -8.08
CA ARG A 26 7.08 13.42 -7.13
C ARG A 26 7.02 12.35 -6.03
N TRP A 27 5.80 11.98 -5.64
CA TRP A 27 5.56 10.99 -4.59
C TRP A 27 5.91 9.57 -5.03
N TYR A 28 5.78 9.26 -6.32
CA TYR A 28 6.20 7.96 -6.84
C TYR A 28 7.71 7.80 -6.75
N SER A 29 8.47 8.85 -7.06
CA SER A 29 9.93 8.84 -6.90
C SER A 29 10.37 8.75 -5.44
N GLN A 30 9.58 9.31 -4.51
CA GLN A 30 9.92 9.35 -3.09
C GLN A 30 9.47 8.10 -2.32
N TYR A 31 8.29 7.57 -2.63
CA TYR A 31 7.59 6.55 -1.86
C TYR A 31 7.25 5.30 -2.68
N GLY A 32 7.71 5.21 -3.93
CA GLY A 32 7.42 4.09 -4.82
C GLY A 32 5.97 4.08 -5.35
N PRO A 33 5.53 2.97 -5.97
CA PRO A 33 4.20 2.87 -6.56
C PRO A 33 3.08 2.77 -5.52
N TYR A 34 3.33 2.09 -4.40
CA TYR A 34 2.35 1.89 -3.32
C TYR A 34 2.91 2.26 -1.94
N ALA A 35 2.00 2.71 -1.08
CA ALA A 35 2.23 2.91 0.34
C ALA A 35 0.98 2.51 1.15
N LEU A 36 1.18 2.22 2.43
CA LEU A 36 0.13 1.95 3.42
C LEU A 36 0.09 3.08 4.44
N ALA A 37 -1.11 3.51 4.80
CA ALA A 37 -1.35 4.50 5.84
C ALA A 37 -2.32 3.98 6.90
N ASP A 38 -2.17 4.47 8.14
CA ASP A 38 -3.11 4.21 9.22
C ASP A 38 -4.44 5.00 9.06
N GLY A 39 -5.36 4.82 10.01
CA GLY A 39 -6.64 5.54 10.05
C GLY A 39 -6.52 7.07 10.22
N TYR A 40 -5.36 7.56 10.66
CA TYR A 40 -5.07 8.99 10.81
C TYR A 40 -4.39 9.59 9.57
N GLY A 41 -4.02 8.75 8.60
CA GLY A 41 -3.34 9.15 7.37
C GLY A 41 -1.82 9.21 7.47
N ASN A 42 -1.22 8.69 8.55
CA ASN A 42 0.23 8.56 8.66
C ASN A 42 0.69 7.37 7.83
N LEU A 43 1.76 7.53 7.05
CA LEU A 43 2.37 6.42 6.32
C LEU A 43 3.03 5.45 7.31
N VAL A 44 2.64 4.18 7.23
CA VAL A 44 3.22 3.09 8.05
C VAL A 44 4.17 2.20 7.24
N ALA A 45 4.00 2.16 5.92
CA ALA A 45 4.91 1.49 4.99
C ALA A 45 4.89 2.18 3.62
N TYR A 46 6.03 2.24 2.94
CA TYR A 46 6.18 2.87 1.62
C TYR A 46 7.32 2.21 0.83
N GLY A 47 7.43 2.52 -0.46
CA GLY A 47 8.37 1.88 -1.37
C GLY A 47 7.90 0.51 -1.85
N LEU A 48 6.61 0.20 -1.69
CA LEU A 48 6.06 -1.13 -1.92
C LEU A 48 5.66 -1.30 -3.39
N ASP A 49 5.94 -2.48 -3.94
CA ASP A 49 5.22 -2.97 -5.11
C ASP A 49 3.93 -3.74 -4.72
N ALA A 50 3.22 -4.28 -5.72
CA ALA A 50 1.97 -5.00 -5.48
C ALA A 50 2.15 -6.29 -4.67
N GLU A 51 3.30 -6.96 -4.77
CA GLU A 51 3.60 -8.19 -4.05
C GLU A 51 4.02 -7.90 -2.60
N ASP A 52 4.82 -6.84 -2.41
CA ASP A 52 5.19 -6.34 -1.10
C ASP A 52 3.96 -5.93 -0.29
N VAL A 53 2.99 -5.23 -0.89
CA VAL A 53 1.72 -4.90 -0.23
C VAL A 53 1.02 -6.15 0.31
N VAL A 54 1.02 -7.25 -0.45
CA VAL A 54 0.39 -8.51 0.00
C VAL A 54 1.19 -9.14 1.13
N ARG A 55 2.52 -9.06 1.09
CA ARG A 55 3.40 -9.57 2.15
C ARG A 55 3.18 -8.80 3.45
N GLU A 56 3.17 -7.47 3.39
CA GLU A 56 2.94 -6.59 4.55
C GLU A 56 1.56 -6.79 5.18
N LEU A 57 0.55 -7.09 4.37
CA LEU A 57 -0.84 -7.26 4.85
C LEU A 57 -1.21 -8.69 5.24
N ARG A 58 -0.31 -9.66 5.05
CA ARG A 58 -0.53 -11.03 5.52
C ARG A 58 -0.14 -11.12 6.99
N PRO A 59 -1.03 -11.54 7.89
CA PRO A 59 -0.64 -11.83 9.26
C PRO A 59 0.42 -12.95 9.23
N THR A 60 1.59 -12.69 9.81
CA THR A 60 2.48 -13.75 10.28
C THR A 60 1.69 -14.53 11.31
N GLY A 61 1.15 -15.68 10.91
CA GLY A 61 0.47 -16.61 11.80
C GLY A 61 1.38 -17.12 12.90
#